data_AF-A0A8S2VWJ6-F1
#
_entry.id   AF-A0A8S2VWJ6-F1
#
_cell.length_a   1.000
_cell.length_b   1.000
_cell.length_c   1.000
_cell.angle_alpha   90.00
_cell.angle_beta   90.00
_cell.angle_gamma   90.00
#
_symmetry.space_group_name_H-M   'P 1'
#
loop_
_entity.id
_entity.type
_entity.pdbx_description
1 polymer ?
#
loop_
_entity_poly.entity_id
_entity_poly.type
_entity_poly.pdbx_seq_one_letter_code
_entity_poly.pdbx_strand_id
1 'polypeptide(L)'
;ANHAKNENFVSRKNENGINFGIKHFAGHVYYDCENFLEKNRDTFSQDLMKLLQETKSKFLRNLFLNEYQIGTETRKRAPSLGTQFKKSLDSLMTILAACQPFFVRCIKPNEYKAPNNFDRSLVYRQLRYSGMMETISIRRKGYPIRHLFHDFVDRYRLLAPGIGPSHREGDCKQASDKICKTVLSDLDYQIGKTKVFLKDAHDVYLEQAREQVMSRKILILQKSIRQWIVRRKFLAMRQSAFIIQSQWKTYQQTKRYAIIRNGFMRLQALHHTRLLTHRYTALKNRILNLQRYCRGYVARQNYSRKLNAIIILQAEVRRHVAQKRMRRLKIEQKKYKEAEQERFEEEKKLIPLLGAKRAKEEAEKKYHV
;
A
#
# COMPACT_ATOMS: atom_id res chain seq x y z
N ALA A 1 -28.51 35.63 76.04
CA ALA A 1 -29.87 35.66 75.48
C ALA A 1 -30.57 34.37 75.89
N ASN A 2 -31.73 34.45 76.54
CA ASN A 2 -32.40 33.27 77.09
C ASN A 2 -33.28 32.63 76.02
N HIS A 3 -33.01 31.37 75.64
CA HIS A 3 -33.67 30.69 74.51
C HIS A 3 -35.03 30.05 74.88
N ALA A 4 -35.52 30.28 76.09
CA ALA A 4 -36.75 29.67 76.62
C ALA A 4 -38.02 29.94 75.78
N LYS A 5 -38.06 31.05 75.01
CA LYS A 5 -39.18 31.40 74.13
C LYS A 5 -39.05 30.87 72.69
N ASN A 6 -37.95 30.21 72.36
CA ASN A 6 -37.71 29.70 71.01
C ASN A 6 -38.44 28.35 70.83
N GLU A 7 -39.24 28.22 69.77
CA GLU A 7 -39.99 26.99 69.47
C GLU A 7 -39.12 25.75 69.29
N ASN A 8 -37.86 25.93 68.87
CA ASN A 8 -36.89 24.87 68.66
C ASN A 8 -36.13 24.50 69.95
N PHE A 9 -36.27 25.28 71.01
CA PHE A 9 -35.69 24.99 72.31
C PHE A 9 -36.73 24.29 73.20
N VAL A 10 -36.32 23.17 73.82
CA VAL A 10 -37.17 22.39 74.71
C VAL A 10 -36.58 22.49 76.11
N SER A 11 -37.24 23.27 76.97
CA SER A 11 -36.92 23.30 78.40
C SER A 11 -37.40 22.01 79.07
N ARG A 12 -36.61 21.49 80.02
CA ARG A 12 -36.96 20.26 80.77
C ARG A 12 -38.05 20.57 81.81
N LYS A 13 -38.92 19.59 82.09
CA LYS A 13 -40.07 19.71 83.02
C LYS A 13 -39.80 19.24 84.47
N ASN A 14 -38.67 18.61 84.80
CA ASN A 14 -38.39 18.05 86.15
C ASN A 14 -37.01 18.48 86.70
N GLU A 15 -36.90 18.62 88.03
CA GLU A 15 -35.99 19.52 88.79
C GLU A 15 -34.53 19.09 89.01
N ASN A 16 -34.08 17.87 88.66
CA ASN A 16 -32.79 17.36 89.19
C ASN A 16 -31.62 17.23 88.19
N GLY A 17 -31.64 17.84 87.00
CA GLY A 17 -30.49 17.76 86.07
C GLY A 17 -30.36 18.90 85.07
N ILE A 18 -29.12 19.33 84.82
CA ILE A 18 -28.75 20.47 83.95
C ILE A 18 -28.76 20.02 82.47
N ASN A 19 -29.91 19.65 81.92
CA ASN A 19 -30.04 19.19 80.53
C ASN A 19 -31.04 20.07 79.77
N PHE A 20 -30.82 20.25 78.46
CA PHE A 20 -31.75 20.97 77.57
C PHE A 20 -32.01 20.19 76.29
N GLY A 21 -33.17 20.40 75.67
CA GLY A 21 -33.50 19.79 74.38
C GLY A 21 -33.43 20.78 73.22
N ILE A 22 -33.00 20.29 72.06
CA ILE A 22 -33.15 21.00 70.77
C ILE A 22 -33.98 20.12 69.84
N LYS A 23 -34.95 20.74 69.15
CA LYS A 23 -35.67 20.12 68.04
C LYS A 23 -34.80 20.18 66.79
N HIS A 24 -34.06 19.11 66.51
CA HIS A 24 -33.34 18.98 65.24
C HIS A 24 -34.28 18.52 64.14
N PHE A 25 -33.83 18.66 62.89
CA PHE A 25 -34.54 18.15 61.72
C PHE A 25 -34.88 16.64 61.84
N ALA A 26 -34.04 15.88 62.57
CA ALA A 26 -34.22 14.44 62.81
C ALA A 26 -34.99 14.05 64.08
N GLY A 27 -35.47 15.03 64.83
CA GLY A 27 -36.21 14.82 66.06
C GLY A 27 -35.59 15.56 67.24
N HIS A 28 -36.13 15.29 68.42
CA HIS A 28 -35.67 15.94 69.64
C HIS A 28 -34.40 15.27 70.14
N VAL A 29 -33.37 16.07 70.43
CA VAL A 29 -32.13 15.61 71.04
C VAL A 29 -31.95 16.37 72.35
N TYR A 30 -31.70 15.62 73.42
CA TYR A 30 -31.42 16.17 74.73
C TYR A 30 -29.92 16.16 74.96
N TYR A 31 -29.39 17.31 75.35
CA TYR A 31 -27.99 17.55 75.66
C TYR A 31 -27.83 17.71 77.16
N ASP A 32 -26.84 17.02 77.70
CA ASP A 32 -26.36 17.21 79.05
C ASP A 32 -25.35 18.36 79.08
N CYS A 33 -25.54 19.34 79.96
CA CYS A 33 -24.63 20.49 80.09
C CYS A 33 -23.37 20.17 80.89
N GLU A 34 -23.28 19.00 81.52
CA GLU A 34 -22.10 18.63 82.30
C GLU A 34 -20.82 18.72 81.45
N ASN A 35 -19.81 19.42 81.98
CA ASN A 35 -18.51 19.66 81.33
C ASN A 35 -18.54 20.43 79.99
N PHE A 36 -19.66 21.06 79.60
CA PHE A 36 -19.73 21.86 78.36
C PHE A 36 -18.71 23.01 78.34
N LEU A 37 -18.55 23.71 79.47
CA LEU A 37 -17.63 24.86 79.57
C LEU A 37 -16.17 24.42 79.47
N GLU A 38 -15.79 23.33 80.13
CA GLU A 38 -14.42 22.81 80.09
C GLU A 38 -14.05 22.30 78.70
N LYS A 39 -14.91 21.49 78.08
CA LYS A 39 -14.72 21.00 76.71
C LYS A 39 -14.63 22.14 75.69
N ASN A 40 -15.40 23.22 75.88
CA ASN A 40 -15.41 24.34 74.95
C ASN A 40 -14.25 25.32 75.15
N ARG A 41 -13.67 25.38 76.37
CA ARG A 41 -12.48 26.18 76.67
C ARG A 41 -11.25 25.67 75.93
N ASP A 42 -11.16 24.36 75.73
CA ASP A 42 -10.08 23.70 74.98
C ASP A 42 -8.68 24.18 75.44
N THR A 43 -8.54 24.36 76.76
CA THR A 43 -7.34 24.93 77.36
C THR A 43 -6.27 23.87 77.51
N PHE A 44 -5.13 24.10 76.86
CA PHE A 44 -3.93 23.29 77.03
C PHE A 44 -2.97 23.96 78.03
N SER A 45 -2.31 23.16 78.88
CA SER A 45 -1.43 23.67 79.92
C SER A 45 -0.20 24.35 79.33
N GLN A 46 0.10 25.57 79.79
CA GLN A 46 1.28 26.32 79.35
C GLN A 46 2.59 25.64 79.75
N ASP A 47 2.62 24.92 80.86
CA ASP A 47 3.82 24.20 81.30
C ASP A 47 4.11 23.00 80.39
N LEU A 48 3.06 22.33 79.91
CA LEU A 48 3.20 21.28 78.91
C LEU A 48 3.66 21.85 77.55
N MET A 49 3.21 23.05 77.16
CA MET A 49 3.71 23.73 75.96
C MET A 49 5.21 24.04 76.05
N LYS A 50 5.69 24.52 77.20
CA LYS A 50 7.12 24.78 77.42
C LYS A 50 7.94 23.49 77.33
N LEU A 51 7.47 22.41 77.94
CA LEU A 51 8.10 21.09 77.83
C LEU A 51 8.19 20.62 76.36
N LEU A 52 7.13 20.84 75.57
CA LEU A 52 7.10 20.49 74.14
C LEU A 52 8.05 21.37 73.30
N GLN A 53 8.35 22.60 73.70
CA GLN A 53 9.36 23.44 73.04
C GLN A 53 10.79 22.89 73.27
N GLU A 54 11.06 22.39 74.47
CA GLU A 54 12.37 21.87 74.87
C GLU A 54 12.66 20.46 74.34
N THR A 55 11.65 19.76 73.80
CA THR A 55 11.81 18.39 73.29
C THR A 55 12.89 18.28 72.20
N LYS A 56 13.71 17.23 72.25
CA LYS A 56 14.72 16.96 71.21
C LYS A 56 14.11 16.36 69.92
N SER A 57 12.85 15.92 69.97
CA SER A 57 12.15 15.32 68.83
C SER A 57 11.72 16.39 67.82
N LYS A 58 12.30 16.34 66.62
CA LYS A 58 11.92 17.23 65.50
C LYS A 58 10.44 17.06 65.11
N PHE A 59 9.91 15.84 65.19
CA PHE A 59 8.52 15.55 64.86
C PHE A 59 7.55 16.29 65.80
N LEU A 60 7.77 16.20 67.11
CA LEU A 60 6.93 16.87 68.10
C LEU A 60 7.03 18.39 67.97
N ARG A 61 8.23 18.94 67.76
CA ARG A 61 8.38 20.38 67.50
C ARG A 61 7.57 20.83 66.29
N ASN A 62 7.58 20.06 65.20
CA ASN A 62 6.87 20.39 63.98
C ASN A 62 5.34 20.34 64.14
N LEU A 63 4.82 19.43 64.96
CA LEU A 63 3.38 19.26 65.17
C LEU A 63 2.74 20.47 65.87
N PHE A 64 3.49 21.16 66.73
CA PHE A 64 3.02 22.27 67.56
C PHE A 64 3.45 23.67 67.07
N LEU A 65 4.04 23.79 65.88
CA LEU A 65 4.57 25.06 65.35
C LEU A 65 3.55 26.21 65.37
N ASN A 66 2.30 25.92 65.02
CA ASN A 66 1.23 26.91 64.98
C ASN A 66 0.75 27.32 66.37
N GLU A 67 0.78 26.40 67.33
CA GLU A 67 0.33 26.65 68.71
C GLU A 67 1.36 27.50 69.48
N TYR A 68 2.65 27.40 69.13
CA TYR A 68 3.68 28.30 69.65
C TYR A 68 3.48 29.77 69.23
N GLN A 69 2.83 30.02 68.10
CA GLN A 69 2.59 31.37 67.58
C GLN A 69 1.35 32.04 68.21
N ILE A 70 0.40 31.25 68.70
CA ILE A 70 -0.86 31.76 69.28
C ILE A 70 -0.64 32.35 70.69
N GLY A 71 0.36 31.88 71.43
CA GLY A 71 0.66 32.30 72.80
C GLY A 71 1.18 33.73 72.98
N THR A 72 1.50 34.46 71.90
CA THR A 72 2.10 35.81 71.97
C THR A 72 1.08 36.95 71.84
N GLU A 73 -0.12 36.70 71.29
CA GLU A 73 -1.18 37.71 71.15
C GLU A 73 -2.08 37.80 72.41
N THR A 74 -1.63 38.52 73.44
CA THR A 74 -2.34 38.69 74.72
C THR A 74 -3.65 39.50 74.66
N ARG A 75 -4.03 40.06 73.49
CA ARG A 75 -5.17 40.98 73.35
C ARG A 75 -6.46 40.35 72.82
N LYS A 76 -6.44 39.09 72.38
CA LYS A 76 -7.65 38.39 71.88
C LYS A 76 -7.99 37.24 72.81
N ARG A 77 -9.27 37.11 73.18
CA ARG A 77 -9.76 35.91 73.87
C ARG A 77 -9.41 34.68 73.03
N ALA A 78 -8.84 33.66 73.67
CA ALA A 78 -8.55 32.40 72.99
C ALA A 78 -9.82 31.88 72.31
N PRO A 79 -9.73 31.45 71.03
CA PRO A 79 -10.90 30.98 70.30
C PRO A 79 -11.40 29.67 70.92
N SER A 80 -12.65 29.65 71.38
CA SER A 80 -13.28 28.44 71.93
C SER A 80 -13.45 27.37 70.84
N LEU A 81 -13.51 26.11 71.25
CA LEU A 81 -13.73 24.98 70.34
C LEU A 81 -14.94 25.18 69.44
N GLY A 82 -16.05 25.68 70.00
CA GLY A 82 -17.26 25.99 69.24
C GLY A 82 -17.05 27.05 68.16
N THR A 83 -16.21 28.07 68.42
CA THR A 83 -15.90 29.08 67.39
C THR A 83 -15.00 28.54 66.28
N GLN A 84 -14.05 27.66 66.62
CA GLN A 84 -13.19 27.00 65.64
C GLN A 84 -14.00 26.06 64.75
N PHE A 85 -14.86 25.23 65.36
CA PHE A 85 -15.76 24.32 64.65
C PHE A 85 -16.71 25.08 63.72
N LYS A 86 -17.30 26.18 64.21
CA LYS A 86 -18.16 27.05 63.38
C LYS A 86 -17.40 27.61 62.18
N LYS A 87 -16.19 28.17 62.38
CA LYS A 87 -15.37 28.70 61.27
C LYS A 87 -15.04 27.62 60.23
N SER A 88 -14.70 26.42 60.69
CA SER A 88 -14.44 25.27 59.80
C SER A 88 -15.69 24.87 59.01
N LEU A 89 -16.86 24.79 59.65
CA LEU A 89 -18.13 24.52 58.98
C LEU A 89 -18.52 25.61 57.98
N ASP A 90 -18.38 26.89 58.35
CA ASP A 90 -18.70 28.01 57.45
C ASP A 90 -17.78 27.99 56.21
N SER A 91 -16.50 27.67 56.39
CA SER A 91 -15.56 27.48 55.28
C SER A 91 -15.97 26.31 54.38
N LEU A 92 -16.33 25.17 54.96
CA LEU A 92 -16.83 24.02 54.21
C LEU A 92 -18.11 24.35 53.43
N MET A 93 -19.07 25.01 54.06
CA MET A 93 -20.33 25.40 53.40
C MET A 93 -20.11 26.39 52.27
N THR A 94 -19.13 27.29 52.40
CA THR A 94 -18.74 28.22 51.34
C THR A 94 -18.18 27.46 50.12
N ILE A 95 -17.31 26.47 50.36
CA ILE A 95 -16.77 25.62 49.29
C ILE A 95 -17.89 24.82 48.62
N LEU A 96 -18.77 24.20 49.41
CA LEU A 96 -19.88 23.39 48.87
C LEU A 96 -20.89 24.23 48.08
N ALA A 97 -21.13 25.48 48.46
CA ALA A 97 -22.05 26.39 47.77
C ALA A 97 -21.53 26.85 46.39
N ALA A 98 -20.21 26.85 46.20
CA ALA A 98 -19.59 27.17 44.90
C ALA A 98 -19.61 25.98 43.91
N CYS A 99 -19.86 24.76 44.41
CA CYS A 99 -19.90 23.54 43.61
C CYS A 99 -21.33 23.14 43.21
N GLN A 100 -21.44 22.21 42.26
CA GLN A 100 -22.71 21.52 41.97
C GLN A 100 -22.84 20.28 42.88
N PRO A 101 -23.77 20.27 43.86
CA PRO A 101 -23.84 19.18 44.83
C PRO A 101 -24.56 17.95 44.24
N PHE A 102 -23.98 16.77 44.48
CA PHE A 102 -24.62 15.48 44.28
C PHE A 102 -24.87 14.84 45.65
N PHE A 103 -26.10 14.40 45.90
CA PHE A 103 -26.51 13.89 47.20
C PHE A 103 -26.59 12.37 47.20
N VAL A 104 -25.76 11.72 48.01
CA VAL A 104 -25.87 10.30 48.36
C VAL A 104 -26.42 10.20 49.77
N ARG A 105 -27.51 9.44 49.96
CA ARG A 105 -28.16 9.24 51.26
C ARG A 105 -28.01 7.79 51.70
N CYS A 106 -27.25 7.57 52.76
CA CYS A 106 -27.06 6.25 53.35
C CYS A 106 -28.25 5.93 54.29
N ILE A 107 -28.81 4.72 54.18
CA ILE A 107 -29.93 4.26 55.00
C ILE A 107 -29.50 3.00 55.75
N LYS A 108 -29.69 3.01 57.08
CA LYS A 108 -29.40 1.86 57.95
C LYS A 108 -30.57 0.86 57.90
N PRO A 109 -30.38 -0.39 57.44
CA PRO A 109 -31.49 -1.32 57.23
C PRO A 109 -32.06 -1.90 58.54
N ASN A 110 -31.22 -2.07 59.57
CA ASN A 110 -31.61 -2.57 60.89
C ASN A 110 -30.58 -2.16 61.96
N GLU A 111 -30.94 -2.25 63.25
CA GLU A 111 -30.05 -1.94 64.37
C GLU A 111 -29.07 -3.05 64.74
N TYR A 112 -29.43 -4.30 64.42
CA TYR A 112 -28.67 -5.52 64.75
C TYR A 112 -27.42 -5.73 63.89
N LYS A 113 -27.16 -4.85 62.91
CA LYS A 113 -26.08 -4.99 61.91
C LYS A 113 -26.17 -6.31 61.13
N ALA A 114 -27.37 -6.86 61.00
CA ALA A 114 -27.62 -8.13 60.33
C ALA A 114 -27.78 -7.93 58.81
N PRO A 115 -27.19 -8.80 57.97
CA PRO A 115 -27.47 -8.78 56.54
C PRO A 115 -28.92 -9.22 56.27
N ASN A 116 -29.50 -8.76 55.15
CA ASN A 116 -30.85 -9.14 54.67
C ASN A 116 -32.01 -8.91 55.65
N ASN A 117 -31.80 -8.14 56.73
CA ASN A 117 -32.85 -7.77 57.66
C ASN A 117 -33.27 -6.31 57.43
N PHE A 118 -34.51 -6.09 57.02
CA PHE A 118 -35.04 -4.77 56.69
C PHE A 118 -36.13 -4.34 57.68
N ASP A 119 -35.77 -3.48 58.62
CA ASP A 119 -36.72 -2.86 59.53
C ASP A 119 -37.42 -1.68 58.84
N ARG A 120 -38.66 -1.92 58.43
CA ARG A 120 -39.50 -0.92 57.76
C ARG A 120 -39.70 0.32 58.61
N SER A 121 -39.87 0.18 59.93
CA SER A 121 -40.17 1.31 60.82
C SER A 121 -38.97 2.23 60.97
N LEU A 122 -37.79 1.65 61.13
CA LEU A 122 -36.52 2.35 61.21
C LEU A 122 -36.22 3.06 59.88
N VAL A 123 -36.29 2.35 58.75
CA VAL A 123 -36.02 2.93 57.43
C VAL A 123 -37.01 4.05 57.10
N TYR A 124 -38.30 3.86 57.39
CA TYR A 124 -39.30 4.91 57.16
C TYR A 124 -39.02 6.18 57.97
N ARG A 125 -38.63 6.05 59.25
CA ARG A 125 -38.23 7.19 60.08
C ARG A 125 -37.03 7.92 59.46
N GLN A 126 -36.04 7.18 58.95
CA GLN A 126 -34.87 7.74 58.24
C GLN A 126 -35.25 8.52 56.99
N LEU A 127 -36.17 7.99 56.18
CA LEU A 127 -36.64 8.67 54.97
C LEU A 127 -37.40 9.96 55.30
N ARG A 128 -38.20 9.96 56.37
CA ARG A 128 -38.92 11.13 56.88
C ARG A 128 -37.96 12.21 57.36
N TYR A 129 -37.07 11.90 58.31
CA TYR A 129 -36.19 12.94 58.82
C TYR A 129 -35.16 13.40 57.79
N SER A 130 -34.66 12.53 56.91
CA SER A 130 -33.67 12.95 55.90
C SER A 130 -34.25 13.92 54.86
N GLY A 131 -35.57 14.14 54.87
CA GLY A 131 -36.29 14.99 53.93
C GLY A 131 -36.45 14.34 52.55
N MET A 132 -36.24 13.02 52.44
CA MET A 132 -36.26 12.31 51.17
C MET A 132 -37.66 12.30 50.56
N MET A 133 -38.70 12.12 51.38
CA MET A 133 -40.09 12.10 50.90
C MET A 133 -40.52 13.47 50.36
N GLU A 134 -40.13 14.54 51.06
CA GLU A 134 -40.38 15.92 50.70
C GLU A 134 -39.60 16.28 49.43
N THR A 135 -38.34 15.86 49.33
CA THR A 135 -37.50 16.08 48.15
C THR A 135 -38.08 15.41 46.92
N ILE A 136 -38.54 14.16 47.03
CA ILE A 136 -39.19 13.42 45.93
C ILE A 136 -40.50 14.11 45.55
N SER A 137 -41.30 14.54 46.52
CA SER A 137 -42.57 15.24 46.28
C SER A 137 -42.35 16.55 45.51
N ILE A 138 -41.38 17.36 45.93
CA ILE A 138 -41.02 18.63 45.27
C ILE A 138 -40.50 18.36 43.85
N ARG A 139 -39.63 17.37 43.65
CA ARG A 139 -39.11 17.02 42.31
C ARG A 139 -40.18 16.49 41.38
N ARG A 140 -41.12 15.70 41.88
CA ARG A 140 -42.22 15.12 41.07
C ARG A 140 -43.25 16.17 40.64
N LYS A 141 -43.59 17.11 41.54
CA LYS A 141 -44.52 18.21 41.24
C LYS A 141 -43.86 19.36 40.47
N GLY A 142 -42.56 19.54 40.65
CA GLY A 142 -41.79 20.62 40.03
C GLY A 142 -41.08 20.21 38.74
N TYR A 143 -40.22 21.12 38.29
CA TYR A 143 -39.36 20.97 37.12
C TYR A 143 -37.89 21.12 37.53
N PRO A 144 -37.22 20.02 37.91
CA PRO A 144 -35.84 20.05 38.42
C PRO A 144 -34.82 20.45 37.34
N ILE A 145 -35.05 20.11 36.08
CA ILE A 145 -34.14 20.41 34.97
C ILE A 145 -34.49 21.75 34.35
N ARG A 146 -33.48 22.62 34.18
CA ARG A 146 -33.64 24.00 33.73
C ARG A 146 -32.52 24.39 32.78
N HIS A 147 -32.85 24.64 31.52
CA HIS A 147 -31.88 25.09 30.52
C HIS A 147 -32.15 26.51 30.09
N LEU A 148 -31.10 27.30 29.87
CA LEU A 148 -31.22 28.57 29.14
C LEU A 148 -31.59 28.27 27.68
N PHE A 149 -32.31 29.18 27.04
CA PHE A 149 -32.79 28.94 25.66
C PHE A 149 -31.65 28.71 24.67
N HIS A 150 -30.54 29.46 24.75
CA HIS A 150 -29.40 29.28 23.84
C HIS A 150 -28.73 27.90 24.03
N ASP A 151 -28.47 27.50 25.28
CA ASP A 151 -27.89 26.19 25.61
C ASP A 151 -28.78 25.05 25.11
N PHE A 152 -30.10 25.20 25.30
CA PHE A 152 -31.08 24.21 24.88
C PHE A 152 -31.11 24.06 23.35
N VAL A 153 -31.15 25.17 22.62
CA VAL A 153 -31.12 25.17 21.15
C VAL A 153 -29.82 24.55 20.64
N ASP A 154 -28.65 24.97 21.16
CA ASP A 154 -27.38 24.44 20.67
C ASP A 154 -27.23 22.94 20.91
N ARG A 155 -27.78 22.45 22.03
CA ARG A 155 -27.74 21.03 22.39
C ARG A 155 -28.72 20.18 21.57
N TYR A 156 -29.95 20.66 21.38
CA TYR A 156 -31.06 19.86 20.88
C TYR A 156 -31.58 20.26 19.49
N ARG A 157 -31.03 21.29 18.82
CA ARG A 157 -31.46 21.75 17.48
C ARG A 157 -31.52 20.67 16.41
N LEU A 158 -30.73 19.60 16.53
CA LEU A 158 -30.72 18.49 15.56
C LEU A 158 -31.99 17.63 15.63
N LEU A 159 -32.78 17.75 16.70
CA LEU A 159 -34.01 17.00 16.89
C LEU A 159 -35.17 17.53 16.07
N ALA A 160 -35.15 18.80 15.66
CA ALA A 160 -36.22 19.42 14.90
C ALA A 160 -35.69 20.07 13.61
N PRO A 161 -36.44 19.98 12.50
CA PRO A 161 -36.01 20.56 11.23
C PRO A 161 -36.12 22.09 11.23
N GLY A 162 -35.16 22.73 10.56
CA GLY A 162 -35.17 24.17 10.30
C GLY A 162 -34.82 25.04 11.50
N ILE A 163 -34.05 24.52 12.47
CA ILE A 163 -33.53 25.29 13.60
C ILE A 163 -32.03 25.47 13.44
N GLY A 164 -31.59 26.72 13.43
CA GLY A 164 -30.19 27.10 13.34
C GLY A 164 -29.45 26.94 14.67
N PRO A 165 -28.13 27.21 14.68
CA PRO A 165 -27.39 27.45 15.92
C PRO A 165 -27.95 28.68 16.67
N SER A 166 -27.81 28.72 17.98
CA SER A 166 -28.35 29.78 18.84
C SER A 166 -27.97 31.20 18.38
N HIS A 167 -26.73 31.41 17.93
CA HIS A 167 -26.22 32.70 17.47
C HIS A 167 -26.83 33.21 16.15
N ARG A 168 -27.46 32.33 15.35
CA ARG A 168 -28.16 32.72 14.10
C ARG A 168 -29.67 32.75 14.26
N GLU A 169 -30.17 32.10 15.30
CA GLU A 169 -31.59 31.99 15.58
C GLU A 169 -32.06 33.23 16.34
N GLY A 170 -32.89 34.06 15.71
CA GLY A 170 -33.35 35.31 16.31
C GLY A 170 -34.21 35.09 17.57
N ASP A 171 -35.05 34.05 17.57
CA ASP A 171 -35.91 33.72 18.71
C ASP A 171 -35.62 32.30 19.25
N CYS A 172 -34.62 32.23 20.13
CA CYS A 172 -34.24 30.99 20.81
C CYS A 172 -35.39 30.41 21.69
N LYS A 173 -36.35 31.23 22.14
CA LYS A 173 -37.49 30.76 22.92
C LYS A 173 -38.46 29.98 22.05
N GLN A 174 -38.82 30.54 20.88
CA GLN A 174 -39.65 29.83 19.89
C GLN A 174 -38.98 28.56 19.38
N ALA A 175 -37.67 28.62 19.09
CA ALA A 175 -36.91 27.44 18.68
C ALA A 175 -36.93 26.34 19.76
N SER A 176 -36.74 26.71 21.04
CA SER A 176 -36.81 25.77 22.16
C SER A 176 -38.19 25.13 22.29
N ASP A 177 -39.27 25.94 22.19
CA ASP A 177 -40.64 25.43 22.23
C ASP A 177 -40.94 24.50 21.04
N LYS A 178 -40.45 24.83 19.84
CA LYS A 178 -40.59 23.99 18.65
C LYS A 178 -39.89 22.64 18.82
N ILE A 179 -38.69 22.60 19.40
CA ILE A 179 -37.98 21.35 19.72
C ILE A 179 -38.81 20.51 20.71
N CYS A 180 -39.28 21.14 21.80
CA CYS A 180 -40.11 20.45 22.79
C CYS A 180 -41.39 19.90 22.16
N LYS A 181 -42.14 20.68 21.40
CA LYS A 181 -43.37 20.21 20.71
C LYS A 181 -43.09 19.06 19.75
N THR A 182 -41.97 19.12 19.02
CA THR A 182 -41.62 18.09 18.03
C THR A 182 -41.28 16.76 18.70
N VAL A 183 -40.59 16.78 19.83
CA VAL A 183 -40.07 15.56 20.48
C VAL A 183 -40.97 15.07 21.62
N LEU A 184 -41.46 15.99 22.43
CA LEU A 184 -42.22 15.74 23.65
C LEU A 184 -43.74 15.88 23.45
N SER A 185 -44.21 16.43 22.33
CA SER A 185 -45.64 16.65 22.03
C SER A 185 -46.36 17.36 23.20
N ASP A 186 -47.27 16.67 23.90
CA ASP A 186 -48.09 17.19 25.00
C ASP A 186 -47.59 16.81 26.41
N LEU A 187 -46.34 16.35 26.54
CA LEU A 187 -45.78 16.04 27.85
C LEU A 187 -45.61 17.30 28.72
N ASP A 188 -45.70 17.14 30.04
CA ASP A 188 -45.54 18.22 31.03
C ASP A 188 -44.14 18.89 30.95
N TYR A 189 -43.98 19.90 30.10
CA TYR A 189 -42.86 20.84 30.09
C TYR A 189 -43.38 22.27 30.19
N GLN A 190 -42.54 23.19 30.65
CA GLN A 190 -42.92 24.60 30.78
C GLN A 190 -41.88 25.53 30.18
N ILE A 191 -42.33 26.53 29.44
CA ILE A 191 -41.46 27.57 28.86
C ILE A 191 -41.54 28.82 29.73
N GLY A 192 -40.43 29.18 30.37
CA GLY A 192 -40.33 30.38 31.20
C GLY A 192 -40.01 31.65 30.40
N LYS A 193 -39.53 32.67 31.10
CA LYS A 193 -39.06 33.93 30.48
C LYS A 193 -37.68 33.80 29.84
N THR A 194 -36.78 33.02 30.44
CA THR A 194 -35.38 32.88 30.01
C THR A 194 -34.93 31.42 29.87
N LYS A 195 -35.76 30.47 30.32
CA LYS A 195 -35.39 29.06 30.49
C LYS A 195 -36.51 28.13 30.09
N VAL A 196 -36.13 26.93 29.63
CA VAL A 196 -36.99 25.75 29.49
C VAL A 196 -36.95 24.95 30.78
N PHE A 197 -38.11 24.51 31.25
CA PHE A 197 -38.28 23.73 32.48
C PHE A 197 -38.77 22.32 32.12
N LEU A 198 -38.00 21.32 32.52
CA LEU A 198 -38.23 19.91 32.20
C LEU A 198 -38.27 19.06 33.47
N LYS A 199 -39.00 17.94 33.37
CA LYS A 199 -38.91 16.83 34.32
C LYS A 199 -37.75 15.91 33.93
N ASP A 200 -37.21 15.17 34.90
CA ASP A 200 -36.07 14.26 34.67
C ASP A 200 -36.33 13.27 33.53
N ALA A 201 -37.54 12.71 33.46
CA ALA A 201 -37.92 11.77 32.40
C ALA A 201 -37.89 12.39 30.98
N HIS A 202 -38.26 13.67 30.86
CA HIS A 202 -38.29 14.36 29.56
C HIS A 202 -36.87 14.71 29.08
N ASP A 203 -35.99 15.10 30.00
CA ASP A 203 -34.57 15.36 29.69
C ASP A 203 -33.87 14.08 29.22
N VAL A 204 -34.08 12.96 29.93
CA VAL A 204 -33.56 11.64 29.51
C VAL A 204 -34.06 11.26 28.11
N TYR A 205 -35.35 11.48 27.83
CA TYR A 205 -35.92 11.19 26.52
C TYR A 205 -35.33 12.07 25.40
N LEU A 206 -35.14 13.37 25.66
CA LEU A 206 -34.48 14.29 24.72
C LEU A 206 -33.04 13.87 24.42
N GLU A 207 -32.27 13.45 25.43
CA GLU A 207 -30.90 12.96 25.25
C GLU A 207 -30.86 11.67 24.44
N GLN A 208 -31.75 10.72 24.71
CA GLN A 208 -31.84 9.48 23.93
C GLN A 208 -32.20 9.76 22.46
N ALA A 209 -33.18 10.63 22.21
CA ALA A 209 -33.55 11.03 20.85
C ALA A 209 -32.35 11.70 20.15
N ARG A 210 -31.60 12.54 20.87
CA ARG A 210 -30.43 13.24 20.35
C ARG A 210 -29.32 12.27 19.97
N GLU A 211 -29.03 11.32 20.84
CA GLU A 211 -28.04 10.27 20.62
C GLU A 211 -28.39 9.42 19.38
N GLN A 212 -29.66 9.06 19.20
CA GLN A 212 -30.11 8.32 18.03
C GLN A 212 -29.91 9.10 16.72
N VAL A 213 -30.28 10.39 16.69
CA VAL A 213 -30.10 11.24 15.50
C VAL A 213 -28.61 11.42 15.21
N MET A 214 -27.81 11.72 16.23
CA MET A 214 -26.38 11.93 16.09
C MET A 214 -25.67 10.67 15.60
N SER A 215 -25.99 9.51 16.16
CA SER A 215 -25.47 8.20 15.73
C SER A 215 -25.77 7.93 14.26
N ARG A 216 -27.01 8.17 13.79
CA ARG A 216 -27.35 8.02 12.36
C ARG A 216 -26.51 8.92 11.45
N LYS A 217 -26.31 10.19 11.83
CA LYS A 217 -25.50 11.14 11.04
C LYS A 217 -24.01 10.75 11.04
N ILE A 218 -23.48 10.30 12.18
CA ILE A 218 -22.11 9.79 12.31
C ILE A 218 -21.92 8.58 11.39
N LEU A 219 -22.87 7.65 11.33
CA LEU A 219 -22.78 6.48 10.44
C LEU A 219 -22.72 6.87 8.96
N ILE A 220 -23.51 7.86 8.53
CA ILE A 220 -23.45 8.38 7.15
C ILE A 220 -22.07 8.97 6.86
N LEU A 221 -21.54 9.78 7.78
CA LEU A 221 -20.21 10.38 7.64
C LEU A 221 -19.12 9.30 7.55
N GLN A 222 -19.14 8.34 8.48
CA GLN A 222 -18.21 7.22 8.50
C GLN A 222 -18.28 6.38 7.23
N LYS A 223 -19.49 6.06 6.74
CA LYS A 223 -19.69 5.34 5.47
C LYS A 223 -19.03 6.09 4.31
N SER A 224 -19.31 7.38 4.16
CA SER A 224 -18.76 8.21 3.07
C SER A 224 -17.24 8.31 3.12
N ILE A 225 -16.67 8.51 4.32
CA ILE A 225 -15.21 8.57 4.50
C ILE A 225 -14.57 7.22 4.19
N ARG A 226 -15.11 6.11 4.71
CA ARG A 226 -14.60 4.75 4.41
C ARG A 226 -14.64 4.46 2.91
N GLN A 227 -15.75 4.79 2.25
CA GLN A 227 -15.89 4.64 0.80
C GLN A 227 -14.86 5.50 0.05
N TRP A 228 -14.65 6.74 0.45
CA TRP A 228 -13.64 7.63 -0.17
C TRP A 228 -12.22 7.05 -0.06
N ILE A 229 -11.83 6.58 1.13
CA ILE A 229 -10.51 5.96 1.36
C ILE A 229 -10.31 4.75 0.46
N VAL A 230 -11.28 3.83 0.45
CA VAL A 230 -11.18 2.58 -0.34
C VAL A 230 -11.18 2.87 -1.84
N ARG A 231 -12.07 3.76 -2.31
CA ARG A 231 -12.13 4.15 -3.73
C ARG A 231 -10.82 4.78 -4.20
N ARG A 232 -10.22 5.66 -3.39
CA ARG A 232 -8.92 6.27 -3.71
C ARG A 232 -7.81 5.22 -3.84
N LYS A 233 -7.73 4.27 -2.91
CA LYS A 233 -6.76 3.15 -2.98
C LYS A 233 -6.99 2.27 -4.21
N PHE A 234 -8.24 1.92 -4.50
CA PHE A 234 -8.59 1.11 -5.67
C PHE A 234 -8.21 1.78 -6.99
N LEU A 235 -8.50 3.08 -7.14
CA LEU A 235 -8.16 3.83 -8.35
C LEU A 235 -6.65 3.90 -8.57
N ALA A 236 -5.87 4.12 -7.50
CA ALA A 236 -4.41 4.09 -7.58
C ALA A 236 -3.88 2.71 -8.01
N MET A 237 -4.37 1.63 -7.39
CA MET A 237 -4.00 0.26 -7.74
C MET A 237 -4.37 -0.08 -9.19
N ARG A 238 -5.56 0.32 -9.65
CA ARG A 238 -6.03 0.09 -11.02
C ARG A 238 -5.14 0.80 -12.04
N GLN A 239 -4.72 2.03 -11.76
CA GLN A 239 -3.81 2.78 -12.64
C GLN A 239 -2.45 2.09 -12.75
N SER A 240 -1.88 1.65 -11.62
CA SER A 240 -0.61 0.90 -11.62
C SER A 240 -0.73 -0.41 -12.41
N ALA A 241 -1.82 -1.16 -12.23
CA ALA A 241 -2.07 -2.39 -12.97
C ALA A 241 -2.18 -2.13 -14.48
N PHE A 242 -2.89 -1.06 -14.88
CA PHE A 242 -3.01 -0.67 -16.28
C PHE A 242 -1.64 -0.34 -16.91
N ILE A 243 -0.79 0.40 -16.20
CA ILE A 243 0.57 0.74 -16.67
C ILE A 243 1.37 -0.53 -16.90
N ILE A 244 1.40 -1.45 -15.93
CA ILE A 244 2.13 -2.72 -16.04
C ILE A 244 1.60 -3.56 -17.22
N GLN A 245 0.28 -3.69 -17.34
CA GLN A 245 -0.35 -4.44 -18.43
C GLN A 245 -0.03 -3.84 -19.81
N SER A 246 -0.08 -2.52 -19.93
CA SER A 246 0.25 -1.80 -21.17
C SER A 246 1.70 -2.02 -21.57
N GLN A 247 2.64 -1.86 -20.63
CA GLN A 247 4.06 -2.07 -20.88
C GLN A 247 4.38 -3.52 -21.24
N TRP A 248 3.76 -4.49 -20.54
CA TRP A 248 3.93 -5.90 -20.84
C TRP A 248 3.41 -6.27 -22.23
N LYS A 249 2.21 -5.79 -22.61
CA LYS A 249 1.64 -6.01 -23.95
C LYS A 249 2.58 -5.45 -25.03
N THR A 250 3.09 -4.24 -24.84
CA THR A 250 4.05 -3.62 -25.76
C THR A 250 5.33 -4.44 -25.87
N TYR A 251 5.94 -4.83 -24.73
CA TYR A 251 7.14 -5.66 -24.71
C TYR A 251 6.94 -7.01 -25.42
N GLN A 252 5.81 -7.67 -25.20
CA GLN A 252 5.49 -8.94 -25.85
C GLN A 252 5.38 -8.79 -27.37
N GLN A 253 4.76 -7.71 -27.86
CA GLN A 253 4.63 -7.46 -29.29
C GLN A 253 5.96 -7.05 -29.93
N THR A 254 6.77 -6.21 -29.29
CA THR A 254 8.09 -5.83 -29.82
C THR A 254 9.03 -7.03 -29.91
N LYS A 255 9.02 -7.92 -28.90
CA LYS A 255 9.78 -9.18 -28.92
C LYS A 255 9.33 -10.09 -30.07
N ARG A 256 8.02 -10.27 -30.26
CA ARG A 256 7.47 -11.05 -31.39
C ARG A 256 7.88 -10.47 -32.74
N TYR A 257 7.75 -9.16 -32.91
CA TYR A 257 8.14 -8.47 -34.13
C TYR A 257 9.64 -8.61 -34.43
N ALA A 258 10.50 -8.50 -33.42
CA ALA A 258 11.94 -8.68 -33.58
C ALA A 258 12.30 -10.10 -34.07
N ILE A 259 11.64 -11.14 -33.54
CA ILE A 259 11.82 -12.53 -34.00
C ILE A 259 11.42 -12.68 -35.48
N ILE A 260 10.25 -12.16 -35.85
CA ILE A 260 9.75 -12.24 -37.24
C ILE A 260 10.69 -11.47 -38.18
N ARG A 261 11.08 -10.24 -37.82
CA ARG A 261 12.00 -9.40 -38.60
C ARG A 261 13.34 -10.10 -38.80
N ASN A 262 13.94 -10.66 -37.74
CA ASN A 262 15.19 -11.40 -37.84
C ASN A 262 15.06 -12.66 -38.71
N GLY A 263 13.93 -13.37 -38.60
CA GLY A 263 13.62 -14.51 -39.47
C GLY A 263 13.55 -14.10 -40.95
N PHE A 264 12.88 -12.99 -41.26
CA PHE A 264 12.76 -12.48 -42.63
C PHE A 264 14.11 -12.01 -43.19
N MET A 265 14.91 -11.26 -42.42
CA MET A 265 16.25 -10.84 -42.84
C MET A 265 17.16 -12.05 -43.14
N ARG A 266 17.09 -13.10 -42.32
CA ARG A 266 17.82 -14.36 -42.57
C ARG A 266 17.36 -15.04 -43.85
N LEU A 267 16.05 -15.10 -44.10
CA LEU A 267 15.49 -15.67 -45.32
C LEU A 267 15.94 -14.88 -46.57
N GLN A 268 15.89 -13.55 -46.51
CA GLN A 268 16.37 -12.69 -47.59
C GLN A 268 17.86 -12.91 -47.87
N ALA A 269 18.70 -12.92 -46.83
CA ALA A 269 20.14 -13.19 -46.97
C ALA A 269 20.40 -14.55 -47.63
N LEU A 270 19.70 -15.60 -47.17
CA LEU A 270 19.84 -16.95 -47.71
C LEU A 270 19.37 -17.04 -49.18
N HIS A 271 18.28 -16.35 -49.54
CA HIS A 271 17.84 -16.23 -50.93
C HIS A 271 18.90 -15.54 -51.81
N HIS A 272 19.45 -14.42 -51.37
CA HIS A 272 20.51 -13.71 -52.08
C HIS A 272 21.77 -14.57 -52.23
N THR A 273 22.21 -15.25 -51.17
CA THR A 273 23.35 -16.17 -51.24
C THR A 273 23.08 -17.29 -52.24
N ARG A 274 21.92 -17.96 -52.20
CA ARG A 274 21.57 -19.02 -53.15
C ARG A 274 21.59 -18.52 -54.60
N LEU A 275 21.02 -17.35 -54.88
CA LEU A 275 21.01 -16.76 -56.21
C LEU A 275 22.43 -16.46 -56.71
N LEU A 276 23.27 -15.87 -55.86
CA LEU A 276 24.66 -15.54 -56.19
C LEU A 276 25.49 -16.82 -56.40
N THR A 277 25.36 -17.83 -55.53
CA THR A 277 26.04 -19.12 -55.68
C THR A 277 25.61 -19.82 -56.96
N HIS A 278 24.33 -19.83 -57.31
CA HIS A 278 23.85 -20.40 -58.57
C HIS A 278 24.43 -19.68 -59.79
N ARG A 279 24.44 -18.35 -59.80
CA ARG A 279 25.05 -17.55 -60.88
C ARG A 279 26.56 -17.82 -61.00
N TYR A 280 27.27 -17.84 -59.87
CA TYR A 280 28.70 -18.11 -59.83
C TYR A 280 29.04 -19.52 -60.34
N THR A 281 28.32 -20.55 -59.87
CA THR A 281 28.53 -21.94 -60.30
C THR A 281 28.24 -22.13 -61.78
N ALA A 282 27.17 -21.53 -62.31
CA ALA A 282 26.86 -21.55 -63.74
C ALA A 282 27.98 -20.89 -64.57
N LEU A 283 28.47 -19.71 -64.16
CA LEU A 283 29.58 -19.02 -64.83
C LEU A 283 30.88 -19.84 -64.75
N LYS A 284 31.21 -20.36 -63.57
CA LYS A 284 32.38 -21.23 -63.35
C LYS A 284 32.34 -22.44 -64.28
N ASN A 285 31.20 -23.13 -64.39
CA ASN A 285 31.04 -24.28 -65.28
C ASN A 285 31.20 -23.91 -66.75
N ARG A 286 30.68 -22.74 -67.18
CA ARG A 286 30.89 -22.22 -68.55
C ARG A 286 32.37 -21.96 -68.83
N ILE A 287 33.07 -21.29 -67.90
CA ILE A 287 34.50 -21.00 -68.03
C ILE A 287 35.32 -22.29 -68.04
N LEU A 288 35.04 -23.23 -67.13
CA LEU A 288 35.72 -24.53 -67.09
C LEU A 288 35.50 -25.33 -68.38
N ASN A 289 34.29 -25.31 -68.93
CA ASN A 289 34.00 -25.95 -70.21
C ASN A 289 34.76 -25.28 -71.36
N LEU A 290 34.78 -23.94 -71.42
CA LEU A 290 35.58 -23.20 -72.41
C LEU A 290 37.06 -23.56 -72.31
N GLN A 291 37.63 -23.52 -71.09
CA GLN A 291 39.01 -23.91 -70.84
C GLN A 291 39.28 -25.37 -71.26
N ARG A 292 38.35 -26.30 -70.98
CA ARG A 292 38.44 -27.69 -71.42
C ARG A 292 38.46 -27.80 -72.96
N TYR A 293 37.60 -27.06 -73.66
CA TYR A 293 37.56 -27.04 -75.13
C TYR A 293 38.84 -26.43 -75.72
N CYS A 294 39.31 -25.29 -75.20
CA CYS A 294 40.54 -24.64 -75.65
C CYS A 294 41.75 -25.57 -75.44
N ARG A 295 41.91 -26.16 -74.25
CA ARG A 295 42.98 -27.13 -73.96
C ARG A 295 42.92 -28.34 -74.90
N GLY A 296 41.72 -28.86 -75.16
CA GLY A 296 41.51 -29.96 -76.11
C GLY A 296 41.83 -29.59 -77.56
N TYR A 297 41.51 -28.36 -77.99
CA TYR A 297 41.84 -27.85 -79.33
C TYR A 297 43.35 -27.72 -79.52
N VAL A 298 44.05 -27.10 -78.57
CA VAL A 298 45.53 -26.97 -78.60
C VAL A 298 46.19 -28.34 -78.66
N ALA A 299 45.71 -29.31 -77.86
CA ALA A 299 46.22 -30.69 -77.90
C ALA A 299 46.03 -31.34 -79.27
N ARG A 300 44.85 -31.23 -79.88
CA ARG A 300 44.57 -31.76 -81.23
C ARG A 300 45.37 -31.06 -82.32
N GLN A 301 45.56 -29.74 -82.23
CA GLN A 301 46.39 -28.99 -83.17
C GLN A 301 47.85 -29.44 -83.11
N ASN A 302 48.39 -29.64 -81.91
CA ASN A 302 49.73 -30.18 -81.72
C ASN A 302 49.85 -31.61 -82.27
N TYR A 303 48.85 -32.47 -82.06
CA TYR A 303 48.82 -33.82 -82.62
C TYR A 303 48.78 -33.80 -84.16
N SER A 304 47.90 -32.98 -84.77
CA SER A 304 47.79 -32.83 -86.22
C SER A 304 49.07 -32.29 -86.86
N ARG A 305 49.73 -31.29 -86.25
CA ARG A 305 51.05 -30.82 -86.69
C ARG A 305 52.09 -31.94 -86.69
N LYS A 306 52.15 -32.73 -85.61
CA LYS A 306 53.04 -33.89 -85.52
C LYS A 306 52.71 -34.94 -86.58
N LEU A 307 51.44 -35.27 -86.78
CA LEU A 307 50.99 -36.26 -87.76
C LEU A 307 51.30 -35.82 -89.19
N ASN A 308 51.03 -34.56 -89.55
CA ASN A 308 51.37 -34.01 -90.87
C ASN A 308 52.87 -34.03 -91.13
N ALA A 309 53.70 -33.67 -90.14
CA ALA A 309 55.15 -33.78 -90.26
C ALA A 309 55.61 -35.23 -90.50
N ILE A 310 55.02 -36.19 -89.79
CA ILE A 310 55.27 -37.63 -90.00
C ILE A 310 54.86 -38.06 -91.41
N ILE A 311 53.68 -37.65 -91.90
CA ILE A 311 53.18 -38.00 -93.24
C ILE A 311 54.11 -37.43 -94.32
N ILE A 312 54.55 -36.18 -94.20
CA ILE A 312 55.47 -35.54 -95.16
C ILE A 312 56.81 -36.28 -95.18
N LEU A 313 57.37 -36.58 -94.00
CA LEU A 313 58.61 -37.37 -93.90
C LEU A 313 58.47 -38.76 -94.53
N GLN A 314 57.37 -39.46 -94.24
CA GLN A 314 57.08 -40.77 -94.83
C GLN A 314 56.91 -40.70 -96.35
N ALA A 315 56.24 -39.66 -96.87
CA ALA A 315 56.08 -39.45 -98.30
C ALA A 315 57.41 -39.19 -99.01
N GLU A 316 58.28 -38.36 -98.44
CA GLU A 316 59.60 -38.06 -99.02
C GLU A 316 60.52 -39.28 -98.97
N VAL A 317 60.49 -40.06 -97.89
CA VAL A 317 61.21 -41.34 -97.81
C VAL A 317 60.72 -42.32 -98.89
N ARG A 318 59.39 -42.46 -99.06
CA ARG A 318 58.81 -43.31 -100.13
C ARG A 318 59.22 -42.84 -101.53
N ARG A 319 59.22 -41.51 -101.76
CA ARG A 319 59.68 -40.91 -103.03
C ARG A 319 61.16 -41.20 -103.29
N HIS A 320 62.01 -41.03 -102.29
CA HIS A 320 63.44 -41.30 -102.39
C HIS A 320 63.71 -42.78 -102.73
N VAL A 321 63.00 -43.71 -102.10
CA VAL A 321 63.07 -45.14 -102.41
C VAL A 321 62.65 -45.42 -103.86
N ALA A 322 61.55 -44.82 -104.34
CA ALA A 322 61.08 -44.98 -105.71
C ALA A 322 62.07 -44.40 -106.74
N GLN A 323 62.66 -43.23 -106.48
CA GLN A 323 63.67 -42.62 -107.35
C GLN A 323 64.94 -43.48 -107.43
N LYS A 324 65.39 -44.05 -106.30
CA LYS A 324 66.54 -44.97 -106.27
C LYS A 324 66.27 -46.23 -107.10
N ARG A 325 65.03 -46.76 -107.06
CA ARG A 325 64.59 -47.89 -107.90
C ARG A 325 64.56 -47.53 -109.39
N MET A 326 64.05 -46.36 -109.76
CA MET A 326 64.00 -45.91 -111.16
C MET A 326 65.40 -45.70 -111.75
N ARG A 327 66.35 -45.16 -110.96
CA ARG A 327 67.75 -45.02 -111.40
C ARG A 327 68.39 -46.38 -111.70
N ARG A 328 68.15 -47.40 -110.87
CA ARG A 328 68.62 -48.78 -111.15
C ARG A 328 68.07 -49.31 -112.48
N LEU A 329 66.76 -49.20 -112.70
CA LEU A 329 66.12 -49.68 -113.94
C LEU A 329 66.65 -48.95 -115.19
N LYS A 330 66.91 -47.64 -115.12
CA LYS A 330 67.50 -46.89 -116.26
C LYS A 330 68.92 -47.36 -116.61
N ILE A 331 69.72 -47.73 -115.60
CA ILE A 331 71.06 -48.26 -115.82
C ILE A 331 70.99 -49.63 -116.52
N GLU A 332 70.07 -50.51 -116.10
CA GLU A 332 69.84 -51.81 -116.75
C GLU A 332 69.38 -51.63 -118.21
N GLN A 333 68.45 -50.71 -118.46
CA GLN A 333 67.95 -50.46 -119.82
C GLN A 333 69.03 -49.93 -120.77
N LYS A 334 69.98 -49.14 -120.26
CA LYS A 334 71.10 -48.63 -121.05
C LYS A 334 72.05 -49.76 -121.45
N LYS A 335 72.38 -50.65 -120.51
CA LYS A 335 73.19 -51.85 -120.79
C LYS A 335 72.55 -52.74 -121.85
N TYR A 336 71.23 -52.93 -121.79
CA TYR A 336 70.50 -53.74 -122.76
C TYR A 336 70.58 -53.15 -124.18
N LYS A 337 70.46 -51.82 -124.33
CA LYS A 337 70.57 -51.14 -125.63
C LYS A 337 71.98 -51.17 -126.22
N GLU A 338 73.00 -51.04 -125.38
CA GLU A 338 74.41 -51.14 -125.80
C GLU A 338 74.70 -52.55 -126.34
N ALA A 339 74.22 -53.61 -125.67
CA ALA A 339 74.36 -54.99 -126.14
C ALA A 339 73.62 -55.26 -127.46
N GLU A 340 72.45 -54.65 -127.68
CA GLU A 340 71.66 -54.82 -128.91
C GLU A 340 72.31 -54.12 -130.12
N GLN A 341 72.99 -52.99 -129.91
CA GLN A 341 73.76 -52.30 -130.97
C GLN A 341 75.00 -53.09 -131.39
N GLU A 342 75.75 -53.63 -130.44
CA GLU A 342 76.93 -54.46 -130.74
C GLU A 342 76.54 -55.73 -131.51
N ARG A 343 75.39 -56.35 -131.18
CA ARG A 343 74.83 -57.48 -131.94
C ARG A 343 74.56 -57.13 -133.40
N PHE A 344 73.99 -55.95 -133.66
CA PHE A 344 73.60 -55.52 -135.00
C PHE A 344 74.81 -55.21 -135.90
N GLU A 345 75.89 -54.68 -135.33
CA GLU A 345 77.13 -54.42 -136.07
C GLU A 345 77.87 -55.71 -136.45
N GLU A 346 77.85 -56.73 -135.59
CA GLU A 346 78.51 -58.00 -135.86
C GLU A 346 77.77 -58.84 -136.91
N GLU A 347 76.43 -58.82 -136.90
CA GLU A 347 75.59 -59.43 -137.94
C GLU A 347 75.90 -58.83 -139.32
N LYS A 348 76.12 -57.51 -139.41
CA LYS A 348 76.49 -56.81 -140.65
C LYS A 348 77.85 -57.21 -141.22
N LYS A 349 78.84 -57.51 -140.37
CA LYS A 349 80.19 -57.90 -140.79
C LYS A 349 80.26 -59.33 -141.33
N LEU A 350 79.43 -60.24 -140.83
CA LEU A 350 79.46 -61.66 -141.21
C LEU A 350 78.71 -61.96 -142.53
N ILE A 351 77.80 -61.07 -142.95
CA ILE A 351 76.95 -61.24 -144.15
C ILE A 351 77.75 -61.46 -145.46
N PRO A 352 78.84 -60.73 -145.77
CA PRO A 352 79.59 -60.93 -147.02
C PRO A 352 80.41 -62.22 -147.07
N LEU A 353 80.74 -62.80 -145.92
CA LEU A 353 81.66 -63.95 -145.79
C LEU A 353 80.94 -65.31 -145.75
N LEU A 354 79.73 -65.37 -145.20
CA LEU A 354 79.06 -66.63 -144.86
C LEU A 354 77.61 -66.74 -145.38
N GLY A 355 77.11 -65.70 -146.06
CA GLY A 355 75.72 -65.61 -146.50
C GLY A 355 74.74 -65.36 -145.35
N ALA A 356 73.66 -64.64 -145.64
CA ALA A 356 72.78 -64.00 -144.64
C ALA A 356 72.24 -64.91 -143.52
N LYS A 357 72.07 -66.21 -143.78
CA LYS A 357 71.47 -67.15 -142.83
C LYS A 357 72.47 -67.61 -141.75
N ARG A 358 73.73 -67.85 -142.12
CA ARG A 358 74.78 -68.25 -141.16
C ARG A 358 75.36 -67.05 -140.39
N ALA A 359 75.36 -65.87 -141.01
CA ALA A 359 75.78 -64.63 -140.36
C ALA A 359 74.90 -64.23 -139.16
N LYS A 360 73.59 -64.52 -139.22
CA LYS A 360 72.64 -64.24 -138.14
C LYS A 360 72.81 -65.18 -136.93
N GLU A 361 73.00 -66.47 -137.17
CA GLU A 361 73.18 -67.47 -136.10
C GLU A 361 74.48 -67.28 -135.30
N GLU A 362 75.55 -66.81 -135.93
CA GLU A 362 76.81 -66.51 -135.24
C GLU A 362 76.74 -65.22 -134.41
N ALA A 363 76.07 -64.18 -134.91
CA ALA A 363 75.84 -62.94 -134.16
C ALA A 363 74.91 -63.14 -132.94
N GLU A 364 73.91 -64.03 -133.05
CA GLU A 364 73.03 -64.40 -131.92
C GLU A 364 73.75 -65.20 -130.83
N LYS A 365 74.79 -65.97 -131.16
CA LYS A 365 75.58 -66.72 -130.17
C LYS A 365 76.51 -65.86 -129.32
N LYS A 366 76.94 -64.70 -129.82
CA LYS A 366 78.00 -63.90 -129.18
C LYS A 366 77.49 -62.79 -128.25
N TYR A 367 76.31 -62.24 -128.53
CA TYR A 367 75.72 -61.12 -127.79
C TYR A 367 74.43 -61.46 -127.06
N HIS A 368 74.29 -62.72 -126.63
CA HIS A 368 73.20 -63.08 -125.74
C HIS A 368 73.52 -62.59 -124.32
N VAL A 369 72.89 -61.47 -123.94
CA VAL A 369 72.77 -60.94 -122.58
C VAL A 369 71.32 -61.03 -122.14
#